data_AF-A0A7V0R3B1-F1
#
_entry.id   AF-A0A7V0R3B1-F1
#
_cell.length_a   1.000
_cell.length_b   1.000
_cell.length_c   1.000
_cell.angle_alpha   90.00
_cell.angle_beta   90.00
_cell.angle_gamma   90.00
#
_symmetry.space_group_name_H-M   'P 1'
#
loop_
_entity.id
_entity.type
_entity.pdbx_description
1 polymer ?
#
loop_
_entity_poly.entity_id
_entity_poly.type
_entity_poly.pdbx_seq_one_letter_code
_entity_poly.pdbx_strand_id
1 'polypeptide(L)'
;MGIDIKKNFRFKNAFWTALSAILMFPAGVGAAGMGECTEGQLCNPLKVNTVTELIKAIANIIFKIGFIVSAIFIILSGLKFITARGNPDELKKAKSMFMWTILGTAILLGAVVIADVIQTTVQGLQ
;
A
#
# COMPACT_ATOMS: atom_id res chain seq x y z
N MET A 1 6.33 30.88 26.00
CA MET A 1 6.62 31.10 24.56
C MET A 1 5.90 29.98 23.81
N GLY A 2 4.69 30.25 23.33
CA GLY A 2 3.81 29.25 22.74
C GLY A 2 4.36 28.80 21.39
N ILE A 3 4.48 27.48 21.19
CA ILE A 3 4.80 26.92 19.89
C ILE A 3 3.52 27.00 19.06
N ASP A 4 3.40 28.06 18.28
CA ASP A 4 2.35 28.22 17.26
C ASP A 4 2.54 27.19 16.14
N ILE A 5 1.93 26.02 16.33
CA ILE A 5 1.82 24.99 15.30
C ILE A 5 0.82 25.50 14.25
N LYS A 6 1.38 26.22 13.27
CA LYS A 6 0.68 26.75 12.10
C LYS A 6 -0.19 25.66 11.49
N LYS A 7 -1.52 25.91 11.50
CA LYS A 7 -2.66 25.07 11.08
C LYS A 7 -2.64 24.60 9.61
N ASN A 8 -1.51 24.76 8.92
CA ASN A 8 -1.33 24.46 7.51
C ASN A 8 -0.09 23.56 7.28
N PHE A 9 0.14 22.62 8.20
CA PHE A 9 1.25 21.67 8.18
C PHE A 9 1.08 20.64 7.04
N ARG A 10 1.38 21.10 5.82
CA ARG A 10 1.99 20.35 4.72
C ARG A 10 1.32 19.04 4.28
N PHE A 11 0.01 18.85 4.43
CA PHE A 11 -0.67 17.60 4.00
C PHE A 11 -0.47 17.26 2.50
N LYS A 12 -0.54 18.25 1.60
CA LYS A 12 -0.19 18.07 0.18
C LYS A 12 1.28 17.71 -0.05
N ASN A 13 2.19 18.20 0.80
CA ASN A 13 3.62 17.98 0.66
C ASN A 13 4.08 16.69 1.35
N ALA A 14 3.42 16.22 2.42
CA ALA A 14 3.73 14.96 3.09
C ALA A 14 3.36 13.75 2.23
N PHE A 15 2.23 13.83 1.52
CA PHE A 15 1.83 12.83 0.52
C PHE A 15 2.81 12.81 -0.67
N TRP A 16 3.23 13.98 -1.16
CA TRP A 16 4.19 14.08 -2.28
C TRP A 16 5.64 13.75 -1.86
N THR A 17 6.04 13.98 -0.61
CA THR A 17 7.36 13.56 -0.08
C THR A 17 7.41 12.08 0.22
N ALA A 18 6.33 11.47 0.71
CA ALA A 18 6.29 10.02 0.90
C ALA A 18 6.27 9.29 -0.46
N LEU A 19 5.51 9.80 -1.43
CA LEU A 19 5.47 9.27 -2.80
C LEU A 19 6.79 9.44 -3.56
N SER A 20 7.45 10.60 -3.46
CA SER A 20 8.77 10.82 -4.07
C SER A 20 9.89 10.09 -3.33
N ALA A 21 9.83 9.96 -2.00
CA ALA A 21 10.77 9.13 -1.27
C ALA A 21 10.63 7.65 -1.67
N ILE A 22 9.41 7.13 -1.88
CA ILE A 22 9.21 5.75 -2.36
C ILE A 22 9.67 5.55 -3.81
N LEU A 23 9.60 6.57 -4.66
CA LEU A 23 10.11 6.54 -6.04
C LEU A 23 11.63 6.76 -6.16
N MET A 24 12.24 7.43 -5.17
CA MET A 24 13.64 7.89 -5.23
C MET A 24 14.56 7.20 -4.20
N PHE A 25 14.03 6.38 -3.29
CA PHE A 25 14.81 5.40 -2.52
C PHE A 25 14.95 4.10 -3.31
N PRO A 26 16.15 3.74 -3.81
CA PRO A 26 16.38 2.45 -4.46
C PRO A 26 16.48 1.29 -3.46
N ALA A 27 15.82 1.37 -2.29
CA ALA A 27 15.94 0.34 -1.24
C ALA A 27 14.62 -0.16 -0.64
N GLY A 28 13.45 0.26 -1.14
CA GLY A 28 12.13 -0.24 -0.68
C GLY A 28 11.33 -1.02 -1.73
N VAL A 29 11.59 -0.75 -3.02
CA VAL A 29 11.08 -1.53 -4.15
C VAL A 29 12.20 -2.45 -4.61
N GLY A 30 12.51 -3.47 -3.80
CA GLY A 30 13.47 -4.50 -4.16
C GLY A 30 13.14 -5.08 -5.53
N ALA A 31 14.12 -4.94 -6.42
CA ALA A 31 14.31 -5.61 -7.71
C ALA A 31 13.29 -6.73 -8.01
N ALA A 32 12.23 -6.39 -8.75
CA ALA A 32 11.64 -7.35 -9.68
C ALA A 32 12.46 -7.24 -10.97
N GLY A 33 13.37 -8.19 -11.20
CA GLY A 33 13.93 -8.40 -12.54
C GLY A 33 15.43 -8.24 -12.73
N MET A 34 16.24 -9.09 -12.10
CA MET A 34 17.45 -9.58 -12.78
C MET A 34 17.07 -10.93 -13.37
N GLY A 35 16.68 -10.91 -14.65
CA GLY A 35 16.44 -12.10 -15.46
C GLY A 35 17.73 -12.91 -15.59
N GLU A 36 17.65 -14.23 -15.46
CA GLU A 36 18.74 -15.10 -15.90
C GLU A 36 18.77 -15.02 -17.43
N CYS A 37 19.92 -14.66 -18.00
CA CYS A 37 20.11 -14.63 -19.44
C CYS A 37 21.03 -15.79 -19.81
N THR A 38 20.49 -16.79 -20.50
CA THR A 38 21.28 -17.71 -21.30
C THR A 38 21.61 -17.02 -22.62
N GLU A 39 22.87 -17.10 -23.07
CA GLU A 39 23.34 -16.41 -24.27
C GLU A 39 22.47 -16.69 -25.50
N GLY A 40 21.98 -15.62 -26.15
CA GLY A 40 21.30 -15.68 -27.44
C GLY A 40 19.79 -15.41 -27.44
N GLN A 41 19.14 -15.13 -26.30
CA GLN A 41 17.73 -14.73 -26.26
C GLN A 41 17.49 -13.40 -25.52
N LEU A 42 16.45 -12.68 -25.94
CA LEU A 42 16.00 -11.43 -25.31
C LEU A 42 15.73 -11.67 -23.81
N CYS A 43 16.51 -11.02 -22.95
CA CYS A 43 16.34 -11.09 -21.50
C CYS A 43 14.94 -10.58 -21.14
N ASN A 44 14.09 -11.46 -20.59
CA ASN A 44 12.79 -11.07 -20.05
C ASN A 44 12.98 -10.51 -18.62
N PRO A 45 12.95 -9.18 -18.40
CA PRO A 45 13.14 -8.59 -17.07
C PRO A 45 11.99 -8.95 -16.11
N LEU A 46 10.90 -9.54 -16.60
CA LEU A 46 9.75 -9.91 -15.78
C LEU A 46 9.80 -11.37 -15.28
N LYS A 47 10.78 -12.21 -15.69
CA LYS A 47 10.88 -13.65 -15.31
C LYS A 47 9.53 -14.39 -15.37
N VAL A 48 8.69 -14.06 -16.34
CA VAL A 48 7.38 -14.70 -16.52
C VAL A 48 7.37 -15.49 -17.81
N ASN A 49 7.15 -16.80 -17.71
CA ASN A 49 7.11 -17.70 -18.86
C ASN A 49 5.67 -17.91 -19.36
N THR A 50 4.68 -17.48 -18.56
CA THR A 50 3.25 -17.62 -18.85
C THR A 50 2.45 -16.38 -18.42
N VAL A 51 1.30 -16.14 -19.08
CA VAL A 51 0.37 -15.04 -18.74
C VAL A 51 -0.10 -15.12 -17.28
N THR A 52 -0.23 -16.33 -16.74
CA THR A 52 -0.64 -16.58 -15.35
C THR A 52 0.39 -16.08 -14.34
N GLU A 53 1.68 -16.26 -14.61
CA GLU A 53 2.76 -15.75 -13.75
C GLU A 53 2.85 -14.23 -13.78
N LEU A 54 2.59 -13.62 -14.95
CA LEU A 54 2.55 -12.15 -15.08
C LEU A 54 1.46 -11.55 -14.20
N ILE A 55 0.27 -12.14 -14.21
CA ILE A 55 -0.85 -11.67 -13.38
C ILE A 55 -0.51 -11.80 -11.89
N LYS A 56 0.11 -12.91 -11.47
CA LYS A 56 0.54 -13.11 -10.07
C LYS A 56 1.62 -12.11 -9.64
N ALA A 57 2.60 -11.83 -10.51
CA ALA A 57 3.66 -10.87 -10.23
C ALA A 57 3.09 -9.45 -10.06
N ILE A 58 2.21 -9.02 -10.96
CA ILE A 58 1.53 -7.72 -10.89
C ILE A 58 0.67 -7.63 -9.61
N ALA A 59 -0.09 -8.67 -9.29
CA ALA A 59 -0.92 -8.70 -8.09
C ALA A 59 -0.07 -8.52 -6.83
N ASN A 60 1.06 -9.23 -6.72
CA ASN A 60 1.97 -9.11 -5.58
C ASN A 60 2.54 -7.70 -5.41
N ILE A 61 2.90 -7.03 -6.52
CA ILE A 61 3.37 -5.64 -6.49
C ILE A 61 2.27 -4.71 -5.96
N ILE A 62 1.03 -4.88 -6.43
CA ILE A 62 -0.12 -4.09 -5.98
C ILE A 62 -0.39 -4.33 -4.49
N PHE A 63 -0.35 -5.57 -4.01
CA PHE A 63 -0.54 -5.87 -2.58
C PHE A 63 0.54 -5.24 -1.70
N LYS A 64 1.80 -5.30 -2.12
CA LYS A 64 2.92 -4.72 -1.36
C LYS A 64 2.78 -3.20 -1.22
N ILE A 65 2.41 -2.52 -2.31
CA ILE A 65 2.16 -1.07 -2.31
C ILE A 65 0.90 -0.75 -1.49
N GLY A 66 -0.16 -1.53 -1.66
CA GLY A 66 -1.43 -1.37 -0.94
C GLY A 66 -1.25 -1.45 0.59
N PHE A 67 -0.42 -2.37 1.09
CA PHE A 67 -0.13 -2.48 2.52
C PHE A 67 0.55 -1.23 3.09
N ILE A 68 1.56 -0.72 2.40
CA ILE A 68 2.30 0.48 2.82
C ILE A 68 1.37 1.70 2.82
N VAL A 69 0.55 1.84 1.77
CA VAL A 69 -0.42 2.93 1.66
C VAL A 69 -1.45 2.86 2.78
N SER A 70 -2.05 1.69 3.03
CA SER A 70 -3.03 1.51 4.11
C SER A 70 -2.47 1.93 5.48
N ALA A 71 -1.24 1.55 5.80
CA ALA A 71 -0.59 1.94 7.06
C ALA A 71 -0.49 3.48 7.21
N ILE A 72 -0.11 4.19 6.14
CA ILE A 72 -0.01 5.66 6.14
C ILE A 72 -1.39 6.30 6.36
N PHE A 73 -2.43 5.79 5.69
CA PHE A 73 -3.79 6.31 5.83
C PHE A 73 -4.33 6.13 7.26
N ILE A 74 -4.00 5.01 7.93
CA ILE A 74 -4.37 4.79 9.34
C ILE A 74 -3.74 5.88 10.22
N ILE A 75 -2.44 6.13 10.08
CA ILE A 75 -1.73 7.15 10.85
C ILE A 75 -2.34 8.55 10.63
N LEU A 76 -2.61 8.92 9.37
CA LEU A 76 -3.18 10.23 9.03
C LEU A 76 -4.59 10.43 9.62
N SER A 77 -5.43 9.38 9.57
CA SER A 77 -6.76 9.43 10.15
C SER A 77 -6.70 9.60 11.68
N GLY A 78 -5.76 8.92 12.35
CA GLY A 78 -5.52 9.05 13.79
C GLY A 78 -5.07 10.45 14.19
N LEU A 79 -4.10 11.03 13.46
CA LEU A 79 -3.67 12.41 13.71
C LEU A 79 -4.82 13.41 13.56
N LYS A 80 -5.71 13.19 12.59
CA LYS A 80 -6.87 14.05 12.36
C LYS A 80 -7.89 14.03 13.50
N PHE A 81 -8.04 12.89 14.18
CA PHE A 81 -8.86 12.81 15.39
C PHE A 81 -8.27 13.65 16.53
N ILE A 82 -6.95 13.65 16.69
CA ILE A 82 -6.26 14.41 17.74
C ILE A 82 -6.35 15.91 17.46
N THR A 83 -6.23 16.33 16.20
CA THR A 83 -6.29 17.76 15.84
C THR A 83 -7.69 18.36 15.94
N ALA A 84 -8.75 17.55 15.87
CA ALA A 84 -10.13 18.04 15.82
C ALA A 84 -10.57 18.74 17.12
N ARG A 85 -9.87 18.55 18.26
CA ARG A 85 -10.01 19.29 19.53
C ARG A 85 -11.45 19.66 19.97
N GLY A 86 -12.45 18.85 19.63
CA GLY A 86 -13.85 19.09 19.98
C GLY A 86 -14.71 19.83 18.95
N ASN A 87 -14.18 20.20 17.77
CA ASN A 87 -15.01 20.71 16.67
C ASN A 87 -15.81 19.55 16.04
N PRO A 88 -17.17 19.56 16.10
CA PRO A 88 -18.00 18.47 15.59
C PRO A 88 -17.81 18.22 14.08
N ASP A 89 -17.52 19.25 13.29
CA ASP A 89 -17.35 19.13 11.84
C ASP A 89 -16.05 18.40 11.47
N GLU A 90 -14.96 18.71 12.17
CA GLU A 90 -13.67 18.06 11.95
C GLU A 90 -13.69 16.61 12.46
N LEU A 91 -14.39 16.35 13.56
CA LEU A 91 -14.61 14.99 14.08
C LEU A 91 -15.41 14.14 13.10
N LYS A 92 -16.46 14.68 12.48
CA LYS A 92 -17.25 13.96 11.47
C LYS A 92 -16.39 13.59 10.26
N LYS A 93 -15.52 14.52 9.81
CA LYS A 93 -14.57 14.28 8.71
C LYS A 93 -13.47 13.29 9.08
N ALA A 94 -13.00 13.27 10.33
CA ALA A 94 -12.04 12.28 10.81
C ALA A 94 -12.65 10.88 10.83
N LYS A 95 -13.89 10.75 11.35
CA LYS A 95 -14.64 9.49 11.36
C LYS A 95 -14.88 8.92 9.97
N SER A 96 -15.31 9.74 9.02
CA SER A 96 -15.52 9.25 7.66
C SER A 96 -14.22 8.74 7.06
N MET A 97 -13.14 9.51 7.15
CA MET A 97 -11.81 9.12 6.66
C MET A 97 -11.31 7.80 7.29
N PHE A 98 -11.53 7.63 8.59
CA PHE A 98 -11.17 6.40 9.29
C PHE A 98 -11.98 5.19 8.82
N MET A 99 -13.30 5.34 8.64
CA MET A 99 -14.15 4.27 8.12
C MET A 99 -13.72 3.84 6.70
N TRP A 100 -13.40 4.81 5.83
CA TRP A 100 -12.87 4.51 4.50
C TRP A 100 -11.52 3.79 4.54
N THR A 101 -10.66 4.15 5.50
CA THR A 101 -9.35 3.52 5.69
C THR A 101 -9.46 2.08 6.19
N ILE A 102 -10.35 1.84 7.17
CA ILE A 102 -10.65 0.50 7.64
C ILE A 102 -11.21 -0.34 6.51
N LEU A 103 -12.16 0.19 5.74
CA LEU A 103 -12.78 -0.54 4.65
C LEU A 103 -11.77 -0.92 3.57
N GLY A 104 -10.88 -0.01 3.18
CA GLY A 104 -9.80 -0.31 2.24
C GLY A 104 -8.83 -1.38 2.75
N THR A 105 -8.47 -1.33 4.04
CA THR A 105 -7.59 -2.32 4.65
C THR A 105 -8.28 -3.69 4.78
N ALA A 106 -9.56 -3.71 5.16
CA ALA A 106 -10.37 -4.92 5.28
C ALA A 106 -10.52 -5.64 3.93
N ILE A 107 -10.69 -4.91 2.84
CA ILE A 107 -10.73 -5.48 1.48
C ILE A 107 -9.37 -6.10 1.12
N LEU A 108 -8.27 -5.41 1.42
CA LEU A 108 -6.92 -5.93 1.15
C LEU A 108 -6.65 -7.24 1.89
N LEU A 109 -6.97 -7.28 3.19
CA LEU A 109 -6.81 -8.48 4.02
C LEU A 109 -7.77 -9.58 3.60
N GLY A 110 -9.03 -9.24 3.30
CA GLY A 110 -10.05 -10.19 2.86
C GLY A 110 -9.67 -10.91 1.56
N ALA A 111 -9.08 -10.18 0.60
CA ALA A 111 -8.61 -10.78 -0.65
C ALA A 111 -7.51 -11.83 -0.41
N VAL A 112 -6.57 -11.56 0.50
CA VAL A 112 -5.49 -12.50 0.83
C VAL A 112 -6.02 -13.75 1.52
N VAL A 113 -6.92 -13.58 2.50
CA VAL A 113 -7.51 -14.70 3.24
C VAL A 113 -8.30 -15.62 2.31
N ILE A 114 -9.12 -15.06 1.41
CA ILE A 114 -9.90 -15.88 0.47
C ILE A 114 -8.97 -16.63 -0.49
N ALA A 115 -7.93 -15.97 -1.00
CA ALA A 115 -6.97 -16.60 -1.90
C ALA A 115 -6.22 -17.76 -1.21
N ASP A 116 -5.87 -17.62 0.07
CA ASP A 116 -5.19 -18.65 0.86
C ASP A 116 -6.10 -19.86 1.13
N VAL A 117 -7.36 -19.62 1.50
CA VAL A 117 -8.35 -20.69 1.72
C VAL A 117 -8.57 -21.52 0.45
N ILE A 118 -8.60 -20.89 -0.72
CA ILE A 118 -8.73 -21.61 -2.00
C ILE A 118 -7.48 -22.47 -2.27
N GLN A 119 -6.28 -21.93 -2.04
CA GLN A 119 -5.03 -22.68 -2.27
C GLN A 119 -4.89 -23.87 -1.34
N THR A 120 -5.19 -23.69 -0.05
CA THR A 120 -5.15 -24.77 0.95
C THR A 120 -6.17 -25.87 0.66
N THR A 121 -7.37 -25.51 0.19
CA THR A 121 -8.38 -26.49 -0.23
C THR A 121 -7.91 -27.30 -1.44
N VAL A 122 -7.32 -26.65 -2.46
CA VAL A 122 -6.81 -27.35 -3.65
C VAL A 122 -5.65 -28.28 -3.31
N GLN A 123 -4.74 -27.85 -2.42
CA GLN A 123 -3.61 -28.69 -1.98
C GLN A 123 -4.04 -29.86 -1.10
N GLY A 124 -5.09 -29.71 -0.28
CA GLY A 124 -5.63 -30.80 0.54
C GLY A 124 -6.40 -31.87 -0.25
N LEU A 125 -6.70 -31.61 -1.52
CA LEU A 125 -7.34 -32.54 -2.46
C LEU A 125 -6.33 -33.24 -3.40
N GLN A 126 -5.05 -32.87 -3.34
CA GLN A 126 -3.94 -33.55 -4.03
C GLN A 126 -3.18 -34.46 -3.05
#